data_AF-A0A0V1PWB0-F1
#
_entry.id   AF-A0A0V1PWB0-F1
#
_cell.length_a   1.000
_cell.length_b   1.000
_cell.length_c   1.000
_cell.angle_alpha   90.00
_cell.angle_beta   90.00
_cell.angle_gamma   90.00
#
_symmetry.space_group_name_H-M   'P 1'
#
loop_
_entity.id
_entity.type
_entity.pdbx_description
1 polymer ?
#
loop_
_entity_poly.entity_id
_entity_poly.type
_entity_poly.pdbx_seq_one_letter_code
_entity_poly.pdbx_strand_id
1 'polypeptide(L)'
;MLRTLPIRALNASKPSLGFSFTRTSTFGIPQLYNKRSYSSEAPHGNVKELEDLKQFKQFISNGEKVSVIDFYATWCGPCKALEPIFAMLSERVPEVQFGRVDVDKAQDTAMEYGITAMPTCKFFKDGEQLDTIIGANPPKLVSLIKEHSGVDISGR
;
A
#
# COMPACT_ATOMS: atom_id res chain seq x y z
N MET A 1 1.89 -72.74 -37.17
CA MET A 1 1.16 -72.53 -35.91
C MET A 1 1.25 -71.05 -35.55
N LEU A 2 0.08 -70.44 -35.28
CA LEU A 2 -0.17 -69.18 -34.54
C LEU A 2 0.40 -67.87 -35.16
N ARG A 3 -0.40 -67.17 -35.98
CA ARG A 3 -1.36 -66.09 -35.64
C ARG A 3 -0.71 -64.72 -35.43
N THR A 4 -0.81 -63.88 -36.46
CA THR A 4 -0.69 -62.42 -36.43
C THR A 4 -1.82 -61.78 -35.63
N LEU A 5 -1.49 -60.82 -34.77
CA LEU A 5 -2.42 -59.80 -34.27
C LEU A 5 -1.69 -58.44 -34.14
N PRO A 6 -2.20 -57.36 -34.76
CA PRO A 6 -1.68 -56.01 -34.58
C PRO A 6 -2.29 -55.34 -33.34
N ILE A 7 -1.45 -54.71 -32.51
CA ILE A 7 -1.91 -53.94 -31.35
C ILE A 7 -2.14 -52.49 -31.76
N ARG A 8 -3.43 -52.15 -31.73
CA ARG A 8 -4.11 -50.85 -31.84
C ARG A 8 -3.38 -49.65 -31.24
N ALA A 9 -3.42 -48.57 -32.00
CA ALA A 9 -3.26 -47.18 -31.57
C ALA A 9 -4.26 -46.81 -30.48
N LEU A 10 -3.78 -46.16 -29.41
CA LEU A 10 -4.59 -45.51 -28.40
C LEU A 10 -4.71 -44.02 -28.73
N ASN A 11 -5.92 -43.65 -29.14
CA ASN A 11 -6.38 -42.29 -29.38
C ASN A 11 -6.71 -41.64 -28.03
N ALA A 12 -6.04 -40.54 -27.69
CA ALA A 12 -6.25 -39.79 -26.47
C ALA A 12 -7.28 -38.67 -26.71
N SER A 13 -8.56 -38.99 -26.51
CA SER A 13 -9.63 -38.00 -26.41
C SER A 13 -9.62 -37.36 -25.01
N LYS A 14 -9.16 -36.10 -24.92
CA LYS A 14 -9.38 -35.27 -23.73
C LYS A 14 -10.80 -34.69 -23.77
N PRO A 15 -11.66 -34.96 -22.78
CA PRO A 15 -12.99 -34.37 -22.71
C PRO A 15 -12.93 -32.91 -22.24
N SER A 16 -13.66 -32.08 -22.96
CA SER A 16 -14.06 -30.72 -22.59
C SER A 16 -14.89 -30.75 -21.31
N LEU A 17 -14.28 -30.43 -20.17
CA LEU A 17 -15.03 -30.16 -18.94
C LEU A 17 -15.46 -28.69 -18.91
N GLY A 18 -16.74 -28.47 -19.20
CA GLY A 18 -17.44 -27.25 -18.84
C GLY A 18 -17.53 -27.12 -17.32
N PHE A 19 -17.03 -26.01 -16.78
CA PHE A 19 -17.25 -25.65 -15.39
C PHE A 19 -18.70 -25.19 -15.24
N SER A 20 -19.54 -26.11 -14.78
CA SER A 20 -20.91 -25.82 -14.36
C SER A 20 -20.86 -25.06 -13.03
N PHE A 21 -21.19 -23.78 -13.08
CA PHE A 21 -21.25 -22.88 -11.93
C PHE A 21 -22.47 -23.25 -11.06
N THR A 22 -22.29 -24.23 -10.17
CA THR A 22 -23.33 -24.59 -9.20
C THR A 22 -23.27 -23.64 -8.00
N ARG A 23 -24.10 -22.61 -8.13
CA ARG A 23 -24.61 -21.71 -7.09
C ARG A 23 -24.88 -22.49 -5.80
N THR A 24 -24.01 -22.37 -4.80
CA THR A 24 -24.24 -22.90 -3.45
C THR A 24 -23.99 -21.83 -2.40
N SER A 25 -25.10 -21.55 -1.69
CA SER A 25 -25.18 -21.23 -0.27
C SER A 25 -24.37 -20.05 0.25
N THR A 26 -25.06 -18.91 0.38
CA THR A 26 -24.69 -17.77 1.23
C THR A 26 -24.52 -18.21 2.69
N PHE A 27 -23.28 -18.51 3.08
CA PHE A 27 -22.86 -18.35 4.48
C PHE A 27 -22.70 -16.85 4.73
N GLY A 28 -23.62 -16.30 5.52
CA GLY A 28 -23.68 -14.88 5.86
C GLY A 28 -22.41 -14.43 6.57
N ILE A 29 -21.64 -13.57 5.91
CA ILE A 29 -20.66 -12.71 6.55
C ILE A 29 -21.45 -11.51 7.09
N PRO A 30 -21.46 -11.25 8.41
CA PRO A 30 -22.12 -10.08 8.97
C PRO A 30 -21.57 -8.81 8.32
N GLN A 31 -22.50 -8.02 7.80
CA GLN A 31 -22.33 -6.71 7.17
C GLN A 31 -21.77 -5.70 8.18
N LEU A 32 -20.45 -5.75 8.43
CA LEU A 32 -19.71 -4.72 9.17
C LEU A 32 -18.65 -4.04 8.30
N TYR A 33 -18.73 -4.17 6.97
CA TYR A 33 -18.10 -3.20 6.08
C TYR A 33 -19.07 -2.01 6.02
N ASN A 34 -18.82 -1.01 6.86
CA ASN A 34 -19.66 0.18 6.96
C ASN A 34 -19.64 0.94 5.63
N LYS A 35 -20.66 0.67 4.81
CA LYS A 35 -20.96 1.31 3.52
C LYS A 35 -21.59 2.69 3.73
N ARG A 36 -21.03 3.49 4.63
CA ARG A 36 -21.50 4.84 4.95
C ARG A 36 -20.49 5.83 4.38
N SER A 37 -20.82 6.31 3.18
CA SER A 37 -20.36 7.59 2.64
C SER A 37 -18.86 7.68 2.34
N TYR A 38 -18.47 7.44 1.09
CA TYR A 38 -17.29 8.10 0.51
C TYR A 38 -17.65 9.59 0.37
N SER A 39 -17.69 10.30 1.50
CA SER A 39 -17.58 11.75 1.53
C SER A 39 -16.19 12.09 1.01
N SER A 40 -16.12 13.08 0.14
CA SER A 40 -14.94 13.54 -0.61
C SER A 40 -13.78 14.07 0.25
N GLU A 41 -13.78 13.82 1.55
CA GLU A 41 -12.73 14.18 2.49
C GLU A 41 -12.48 12.93 3.34
N ALA A 42 -11.40 12.21 3.02
CA ALA A 42 -10.89 11.14 3.88
C ALA A 42 -10.53 11.72 5.27
N PRO A 43 -10.52 10.92 6.35
CA PRO A 43 -9.92 11.36 7.60
C PRO A 43 -8.41 11.53 7.38
N HIS A 44 -7.97 12.73 7.02
CA HIS A 44 -6.58 12.97 6.63
C HIS A 44 -5.63 13.06 7.84
N GLY A 45 -6.13 13.00 9.09
CA GLY A 45 -5.30 13.21 10.27
C GLY A 45 -4.45 14.48 10.16
N ASN A 46 -3.25 14.48 10.73
CA ASN A 46 -2.24 15.51 10.53
C ASN A 46 -1.30 15.18 9.35
N VAL A 47 -1.86 14.74 8.22
CA VAL A 47 -1.10 14.39 7.00
C VAL A 47 -1.18 15.53 5.99
N LYS A 48 -0.02 15.95 5.47
CA LYS A 48 0.07 16.99 4.44
C LYS A 48 0.17 16.39 3.04
N GLU A 49 -0.70 16.84 2.12
CA GLU A 49 -0.56 16.52 0.70
C GLU A 49 0.54 17.38 0.07
N LEU A 50 1.42 16.75 -0.71
CA LEU A 50 2.59 17.37 -1.34
C LEU A 50 2.49 17.19 -2.85
N GLU A 51 2.01 18.22 -3.54
CA GLU A 51 1.72 18.16 -4.98
C GLU A 51 2.93 18.50 -5.87
N ASP A 52 3.88 19.27 -5.34
CA ASP A 52 5.05 19.76 -6.09
C ASP A 52 6.36 19.34 -5.45
N LEU A 53 7.40 19.19 -6.29
CA LEU A 53 8.77 18.91 -5.84
C LEU A 53 9.31 19.95 -4.86
N LYS A 54 8.98 21.23 -5.06
CA LYS A 54 9.40 22.31 -4.17
C LYS A 54 8.77 22.17 -2.78
N GLN A 55 7.47 21.88 -2.74
CA GLN A 55 6.75 21.67 -1.48
C GLN A 55 7.30 20.44 -0.74
N PHE A 56 7.56 19.37 -1.49
CA PHE A 56 8.19 18.16 -0.97
C PHE A 56 9.56 18.45 -0.33
N LYS A 57 10.47 19.09 -1.07
CA LYS A 57 11.82 19.41 -0.59
C LYS A 57 11.77 20.30 0.66
N GLN A 58 10.92 21.33 0.66
CA GLN A 58 10.74 22.18 1.83
C GLN A 58 10.22 21.40 3.04
N PHE A 59 9.33 20.43 2.83
CA PHE A 59 8.76 19.62 3.89
C PHE A 59 9.80 18.72 4.55
N ILE A 60 10.62 18.01 3.75
CA ILE A 60 11.62 17.06 4.28
C ILE A 60 12.85 17.75 4.87
N SER A 61 13.13 19.00 4.51
CA SER A 61 14.26 19.79 5.03
C SER A 61 13.96 20.46 6.38
N ASN A 62 12.77 20.24 6.97
CA ASN A 62 12.45 20.79 8.28
C ASN A 62 13.19 19.99 9.37
N GLY A 63 14.41 20.42 9.69
CA GLY A 63 15.40 19.67 10.47
C GLY A 63 15.07 19.31 11.92
N GLU A 64 13.92 19.74 12.40
CA GLU A 64 13.48 19.46 13.77
C GLU A 64 12.83 18.07 13.91
N LYS A 65 12.18 17.57 12.85
CA LYS A 65 11.34 16.37 12.92
C LYS A 65 11.67 15.38 11.82
N VAL A 66 11.48 14.09 12.13
CA VAL A 66 11.48 13.05 11.08
C VAL A 66 10.25 13.24 10.22
N SER A 67 10.44 13.17 8.91
CA SER A 67 9.37 13.22 7.91
C SER A 67 9.15 11.84 7.30
N VAL A 68 7.90 11.37 7.30
CA VAL A 68 7.49 10.12 6.67
C VAL A 68 6.57 10.46 5.50
N ILE A 69 6.95 10.04 4.30
CA ILE A 69 6.20 10.32 3.07
C ILE A 69 5.63 9.02 2.52
N ASP A 70 4.32 8.93 2.36
CA ASP A 70 3.63 7.86 1.62
C ASP A 70 3.40 8.28 0.16
N PHE A 71 4.11 7.61 -0.75
CA PHE A 71 3.92 7.73 -2.20
C PHE A 71 2.82 6.76 -2.63
N TYR A 72 1.70 7.32 -3.06
CA TYR A 72 0.48 6.58 -3.34
C TYR A 72 -0.09 6.91 -4.73
N ALA A 73 -1.11 6.15 -5.12
CA ALA A 73 -1.92 6.45 -6.30
C ALA A 73 -3.41 6.22 -5.99
N THR A 74 -4.31 6.97 -6.62
CA THR A 74 -5.76 6.88 -6.38
C THR A 74 -6.38 5.52 -6.78
N TRP A 75 -5.76 4.86 -7.75
CA TRP A 75 -6.14 3.54 -8.26
C TRP A 75 -5.48 2.38 -7.49
N CYS A 76 -4.56 2.68 -6.57
CA CYS A 76 -3.84 1.66 -5.79
C CYS A 76 -4.71 1.12 -4.64
N GLY A 77 -5.15 -0.13 -4.76
CA GLY A 77 -5.93 -0.82 -3.72
C GLY A 77 -5.22 -0.91 -2.35
N PRO A 78 -3.97 -1.40 -2.28
CA PRO A 78 -3.22 -1.47 -1.01
C PRO A 78 -3.01 -0.11 -0.34
N CYS A 79 -2.89 0.97 -1.12
CA CYS A 79 -2.73 2.33 -0.60
C CYS A 79 -3.97 2.77 0.20
N LYS A 80 -5.17 2.43 -0.27
CA LYS A 80 -6.43 2.72 0.43
C LYS A 80 -6.54 2.01 1.79
N ALA A 81 -5.89 0.85 1.94
CA ALA A 81 -5.82 0.16 3.22
C ALA A 81 -4.80 0.78 4.18
N LEU A 82 -3.72 1.38 3.66
CA LEU A 82 -2.68 2.02 4.45
C LEU A 82 -3.10 3.42 4.93
N GLU A 83 -3.84 4.17 4.11
CA GLU A 83 -4.30 5.54 4.39
C GLU A 83 -4.89 5.77 5.79
N PRO A 84 -5.89 5.00 6.28
CA PRO A 84 -6.45 5.24 7.61
C PRO A 84 -5.43 4.96 8.73
N ILE A 85 -4.50 4.02 8.52
CA ILE A 85 -3.44 3.72 9.48
C ILE A 85 -2.43 4.87 9.53
N PHE A 86 -2.07 5.39 8.35
CA PHE A 86 -1.15 6.52 8.22
C PHE A 86 -1.72 7.78 8.89
N ALA A 87 -3.02 8.07 8.67
CA ALA A 87 -3.73 9.16 9.33
C ALA A 87 -3.74 8.99 10.86
N MET A 88 -4.09 7.80 11.37
CA MET A 88 -4.05 7.53 12.81
C MET A 88 -2.66 7.74 13.43
N LEU A 89 -1.60 7.33 12.73
CA LEU A 89 -0.22 7.51 13.21
C LEU A 89 0.16 8.99 13.27
N SER A 90 -0.29 9.79 12.30
CA SER A 90 -0.06 11.24 12.28
C SER A 90 -0.71 11.99 13.45
N GLU A 91 -1.82 11.48 13.98
CA GLU A 91 -2.47 12.04 15.16
C GLU A 91 -1.78 11.60 16.45
N ARG A 92 -1.33 10.34 16.51
CA ARG A 92 -0.69 9.75 17.69
C ARG A 92 0.75 10.23 17.91
N VAL A 93 1.45 10.60 16.84
CA VAL A 93 2.87 10.96 16.85
C VAL A 93 3.08 12.35 16.23
N PRO A 94 2.62 13.44 16.88
CA PRO A 94 2.81 14.81 16.38
C PRO A 94 4.29 15.26 16.33
N GLU A 95 5.19 14.50 16.94
CA GLU A 95 6.65 14.66 16.87
C GLU A 95 7.21 14.29 15.49
N VAL A 96 6.45 13.55 14.68
CA VAL A 96 6.79 13.14 13.31
C VAL A 96 5.90 13.86 12.32
N GLN A 97 6.47 14.27 11.20
CA GLN A 97 5.72 14.89 10.11
C GLN A 97 5.27 13.82 9.11
N PHE A 98 3.99 13.85 8.75
CA PHE A 98 3.42 12.89 7.81
C PHE A 98 3.04 13.62 6.53
N GLY A 99 3.55 13.13 5.40
CA GLY A 99 3.28 13.67 4.07
C GLY A 99 2.80 12.58 3.13
N ARG A 100 2.03 12.97 2.12
CA ARG A 100 1.61 12.10 1.02
C ARG A 100 1.87 12.76 -0.32
N VAL A 101 2.22 11.92 -1.29
CA VAL A 101 2.51 12.33 -2.65
C VAL A 101 1.75 11.42 -3.59
N ASP A 102 0.80 11.99 -4.33
CA ASP A 102 0.18 11.31 -5.48
C ASP A 102 1.18 11.24 -6.63
N VAL A 103 1.62 10.02 -6.97
CA VAL A 103 2.61 9.79 -8.02
C VAL A 103 2.11 10.19 -9.41
N ASP A 104 0.80 10.23 -9.63
CA ASP A 104 0.22 10.62 -10.92
C ASP A 104 0.26 12.15 -11.11
N LYS A 105 0.18 12.91 -10.01
CA LYS A 105 0.23 14.38 -10.01
C LYS A 105 1.66 14.91 -9.92
N ALA A 106 2.47 14.34 -9.03
CA ALA A 106 3.81 14.79 -8.70
C ALA A 106 4.88 13.88 -9.34
N GLN A 107 4.80 13.69 -10.66
CA GLN A 107 5.64 12.74 -11.40
C GLN A 107 7.14 13.03 -11.24
N ASP A 108 7.53 14.31 -11.28
CA ASP A 108 8.92 14.72 -11.09
C ASP A 108 9.48 14.27 -9.73
N THR A 109 8.68 14.42 -8.66
CA THR A 109 9.03 13.96 -7.31
C THR A 109 9.13 12.43 -7.27
N ALA A 110 8.16 11.72 -7.86
CA ALA A 110 8.19 10.26 -7.89
C ALA A 110 9.41 9.72 -8.64
N MET A 111 9.79 10.37 -9.74
CA MET A 111 10.98 10.01 -10.53
C MET A 111 12.28 10.31 -9.79
N GLU A 112 12.43 11.51 -9.20
CA GLU A 112 13.65 11.90 -8.48
C GLU A 112 13.95 10.98 -7.29
N TYR A 113 12.90 10.53 -6.59
CA TYR A 113 13.04 9.63 -5.44
C TYR A 113 12.91 8.14 -5.79
N GLY A 114 12.86 7.78 -7.08
CA GLY A 114 12.92 6.40 -7.56
C GLY A 114 11.74 5.53 -7.15
N ILE A 115 10.52 6.06 -7.20
CA ILE A 115 9.31 5.31 -6.85
C ILE A 115 8.96 4.33 -7.97
N THR A 116 8.97 3.04 -7.64
CA THR A 116 8.75 1.94 -8.60
C THR A 116 7.52 1.08 -8.27
N ALA A 117 6.98 1.22 -7.06
CA ALA A 117 5.81 0.49 -6.59
C ALA A 117 5.07 1.32 -5.53
N MET A 118 3.76 1.06 -5.39
CA MET A 118 2.91 1.77 -4.45
C MET A 118 2.16 0.79 -3.51
N PRO A 119 1.96 1.16 -2.23
CA PRO A 119 2.53 2.35 -1.60
C PRO A 119 4.04 2.18 -1.38
N THR A 120 4.79 3.28 -1.40
CA THR A 120 6.17 3.31 -0.92
C THR A 120 6.27 4.38 0.14
N CYS A 121 6.70 4.00 1.34
CA CYS A 121 6.96 4.96 2.42
C CYS A 121 8.46 5.27 2.49
N LYS A 122 8.83 6.55 2.47
CA LYS A 122 10.21 6.99 2.65
C LYS A 122 10.35 7.86 3.90
N PHE A 123 11.46 7.69 4.60
CA PHE A 123 11.78 8.40 5.83
C PHE A 123 12.88 9.41 5.55
N PHE A 124 12.73 10.61 6.07
CA PHE A 124 13.68 11.70 5.90
C PHE A 124 13.94 12.42 7.22
N LYS A 125 15.15 12.97 7.33
CA LYS A 125 15.53 13.93 8.37
C LYS A 125 16.57 14.88 7.79
N ASP A 126 16.39 16.19 7.97
CA ASP A 126 17.28 17.21 7.42
C ASP A 126 17.47 17.12 5.88
N GLY A 127 16.44 16.62 5.17
CA GLY A 127 16.51 16.37 3.72
C GLY A 127 17.25 15.09 3.31
N GLU A 128 17.87 14.36 4.24
CA GLU A 128 18.52 13.08 3.98
C GLU A 128 17.52 11.91 4.09
N GLN A 129 17.60 10.96 3.16
CA GLN A 129 16.76 9.77 3.19
C GLN A 129 17.36 8.75 4.19
N LEU A 130 16.58 8.40 5.21
CA LEU A 130 16.97 7.43 6.24
C LEU A 130 16.62 6.00 5.84
N ASP A 131 15.40 5.81 5.33
CA ASP A 131 14.85 4.46 5.15
C ASP A 131 13.75 4.39 4.09
N THR A 132 13.42 3.17 3.66
CA THR A 132 12.35 2.92 2.68
C THR A 132 11.58 1.64 2.98
N ILE A 133 10.26 1.73 2.85
CA ILE A 133 9.33 0.59 2.88
C ILE A 133 8.62 0.53 1.54
N ILE A 134 8.67 -0.61 0.87
CA ILE A 134 7.91 -0.88 -0.34
C ILE A 134 6.74 -1.80 0.01
N GLY A 135 5.53 -1.40 -0.38
CA GLY A 135 4.28 -2.09 -0.08
C GLY A 135 3.66 -1.70 1.25
N ALA A 136 2.40 -2.09 1.44
CA ALA A 136 1.64 -1.80 2.65
C ALA A 136 2.11 -2.70 3.81
N ASN A 137 3.01 -2.19 4.65
CA ASN A 137 3.54 -2.90 5.81
C ASN A 137 3.44 -2.05 7.11
N PRO A 138 2.27 -2.04 7.77
CA PRO A 138 2.04 -1.26 8.98
C PRO A 138 2.98 -1.61 10.15
N PRO A 139 3.29 -2.89 10.46
CA PRO A 139 4.23 -3.21 11.53
C PRO A 139 5.63 -2.63 11.31
N LYS A 140 6.14 -2.68 10.08
CA LYS A 140 7.44 -2.09 9.74
C LYS A 140 7.40 -0.57 9.83
N LEU A 141 6.31 0.06 9.38
CA LEU A 141 6.09 1.51 9.49
C LEU A 141 6.20 1.99 10.94
N VAL A 142 5.47 1.35 11.87
CA VAL A 142 5.52 1.67 13.31
C VAL A 142 6.92 1.48 13.88
N SER A 143 7.60 0.40 13.49
CA SER A 143 8.95 0.08 13.99
C SER A 143 9.97 1.14 13.56
N LEU A 144 9.95 1.55 12.29
CA LEU A 144 10.86 2.59 11.78
C LEU A 144 10.53 3.98 12.32
N ILE A 145 9.26 4.29 12.56
CA ILE A 145 8.89 5.54 13.26
C ILE A 145 9.53 5.54 14.65
N LYS A 146 9.41 4.46 15.41
CA LYS A 146 10.03 4.35 16.74
C LYS A 146 11.55 4.49 16.68
N GLU A 147 12.19 3.84 15.72
CA GLU A 147 13.65 3.86 15.53
C GLU A 147 14.16 5.26 15.21
N HIS A 148 13.56 5.95 14.24
CA HIS A 148 14.07 7.23 13.74
C HIS A 148 13.60 8.44 14.56
N SER A 149 12.42 8.38 15.18
CA SER A 149 11.87 9.48 15.99
C SER A 149 12.12 9.34 17.50
N GLY A 150 12.47 8.15 17.97
CA GLY A 150 12.60 7.85 19.40
C GLY A 150 11.27 7.79 20.16
N VAL A 151 10.12 7.90 19.48
CA VAL A 151 8.80 7.89 20.12
C VAL A 151 8.27 6.45 20.25
N ASP A 152 7.91 6.06 21.47
CA ASP A 152 7.25 4.78 21.72
C ASP A 152 5.73 4.87 21.51
N ILE A 153 5.23 4.17 20.49
CA ILE A 153 3.82 4.17 20.09
C ILE A 153 3.00 3.17 20.93
N SER A 154 3.64 2.20 21.59
CA SER A 154 2.95 1.08 22.27
C SER A 154 2.12 1.48 23.50
N GLY A 155 2.36 2.67 24.06
CA GLY A 155 1.67 3.18 25.25
C GLY A 155 0.66 4.30 25.01
N ARG A 156 0.31 4.60 23.74
CA ARG A 156 -0.62 5.68 23.35
C ARG A 156 -1.94 5.16 22.77
#